data_AF-A0A2V7WRM4-F1
#
_entry.id   AF-A0A2V7WRM4-F1
#
_cell.length_a   1.000
_cell.length_b   1.000
_cell.length_c   1.000
_cell.angle_alpha   90.00
_cell.angle_beta   90.00
_cell.angle_gamma   90.00
#
_symmetry.space_group_name_H-M   'P 1'
#
loop_
_entity.id
_entity.type
_entity.pdbx_description
1 polymer ?
#
loop_
_entity_poly.entity_id
_entity_poly.type
_entity_poly.pdbx_seq_one_letter_code
_entity_poly.pdbx_strand_id
1 'polypeptide(L)' 'LMRWVDLFWIIEPNFMKGLGITIADFVVPIAIGGFWLAYFFRNLGSLPLLPAFDPSAGEVLEIDPTH' A
#
# COMPACT_ATOMS: atom_id res chain seq x y z
N LEU A 1 1.93 10.23 -2.41
CA LEU A 1 1.97 11.14 -3.59
C LEU A 1 3.31 11.07 -4.32
N MET A 2 4.46 11.29 -3.67
CA MET A 2 5.77 11.27 -4.36
C MET A 2 6.07 9.96 -5.10
N ARG A 3 5.69 8.80 -4.56
CA ARG A 3 5.86 7.51 -5.26
C ARG A 3 5.09 7.44 -6.58
N TRP A 4 3.94 8.10 -6.67
CA TRP A 4 3.17 8.15 -7.90
C TRP A 4 3.85 9.03 -8.93
N VAL A 5 4.34 10.20 -8.53
CA VAL A 5 5.12 11.09 -9.40
C VAL A 5 6.38 10.39 -9.93
N ASP A 6 7.10 9.69 -9.06
CA ASP A 6 8.28 8.87 -9.39
C ASP A 6 7.96 7.81 -10.47
N LEU A 7 6.89 7.04 -10.28
CA LEU A 7 6.45 6.03 -11.24
C LEU A 7 5.97 6.64 -12.57
N PHE A 8 5.21 7.73 -12.52
CA PHE A 8 4.76 8.42 -13.73
C PHE A 8 5.97 8.92 -14.55
N TRP A 9 6.95 9.52 -13.87
CA TRP A 9 8.15 10.05 -14.51
C TRP A 9 9.04 8.96 -15.13
N ILE A 10 9.06 7.75 -14.56
CA ILE A 10 9.86 6.63 -15.09
C ILE A 10 9.14 5.86 -16.21
N ILE A 11 7.80 5.80 -16.19
CA ILE A 11 6.99 4.99 -17.10
C ILE A 11 6.57 5.77 -18.35
N GLU A 12 5.94 6.94 -18.17
CA GLU A 12 5.27 7.68 -19.25
C GLU A 12 6.17 8.08 -20.43
N PRO A 13 7.44 8.51 -20.22
CA PRO A 13 8.33 8.89 -21.33
C PRO A 13 8.64 7.75 -22.32
N ASN A 14 8.36 6.50 -21.95
CA ASN A 14 8.52 5.36 -22.87
C ASN A 14 7.39 5.26 -23.91
N PHE A 15 6.26 5.92 -23.66
CA PHE A 15 5.06 5.86 -24.50
C PHE A 15 4.81 7.18 -25.24
N MET A 16 5.18 8.31 -24.64
CA MET A 16 5.01 9.64 -25.24
C MET A 16 6.29 10.48 -25.15
N LYS A 17 6.62 11.21 -26.22
CA LYS A 17 7.81 12.07 -26.29
C LYS A 17 7.68 13.42 -25.55
N GLY A 18 6.50 13.73 -25.02
CA GLY A 18 6.20 14.98 -24.31
C GLY A 18 5.32 14.71 -23.10
N LEU A 19 4.95 15.76 -22.37
CA LEU A 19 4.08 15.63 -21.20
C LEU A 19 2.64 15.33 -21.65
N GLY A 20 2.28 14.05 -21.61
CA GLY A 20 0.93 13.56 -21.84
C GLY A 20 0.33 13.10 -20.52
N ILE A 21 -0.83 13.67 -20.15
CA ILE A 21 -1.61 13.16 -19.03
C ILE A 21 -2.95 12.71 -19.59
N THR A 22 -3.29 11.46 -19.31
CA THR A 22 -4.54 10.83 -19.69
C THR A 22 -5.38 10.53 -18.44
N ILE A 23 -6.66 10.26 -18.64
CA ILE A 23 -7.54 9.81 -17.56
C ILE A 23 -7.08 8.44 -17.02
N ALA A 24 -6.49 7.60 -17.88
CA ALA A 24 -6.02 6.28 -17.50
C ALA A 24 -4.89 6.34 -16.44
N ASP A 25 -4.08 7.39 -16.44
CA ASP A 25 -3.00 7.60 -15.46
C ASP A 25 -3.51 7.70 -14.01
N PHE A 26 -4.79 8.02 -13.83
CA PHE A 26 -5.47 8.06 -12.53
C PHE A 26 -6.33 6.84 -12.29
N VAL A 27 -7.14 6.46 -13.29
CA VAL A 27 -8.10 5.36 -13.13
C VAL A 27 -7.39 4.03 -12.89
N VAL A 28 -6.30 3.76 -13.61
CA VAL A 28 -5.60 2.47 -13.52
C VAL A 28 -4.96 2.26 -12.14
N PRO A 29 -4.15 3.18 -11.59
CA PRO A 29 -3.59 3.00 -10.25
C PRO A 29 -4.66 2.91 -9.15
N ILE A 30 -5.74 3.69 -9.26
CA ILE A 30 -6.85 3.63 -8.29
C ILE A 30 -7.56 2.28 -8.37
N ALA A 31 -7.82 1.76 -9.57
CA ALA A 31 -8.46 0.46 -9.74
C ALA A 31 -7.58 -0.66 -9.17
N ILE A 32 -6.30 -0.70 -9.53
CA ILE A 32 -5.35 -1.72 -9.03
C ILE A 32 -5.22 -1.61 -7.51
N GLY A 33 -5.01 -0.40 -6.99
CA GLY A 33 -4.91 -0.16 -5.55
C GLY A 33 -6.19 -0.53 -4.81
N GLY A 34 -7.35 -0.23 -5.37
CA GLY A 34 -8.66 -0.59 -4.80
C GLY A 34 -8.89 -2.11 -4.77
N PHE A 35 -8.60 -2.82 -5.86
CA PHE A 35 -8.67 -4.28 -5.89
C PHE A 35 -7.71 -4.92 -4.88
N TRP A 36 -6.46 -4.43 -4.84
CA TRP A 36 -5.48 -4.91 -3.87
C TRP A 36 -5.93 -4.66 -2.44
N LEU A 37 -6.45 -3.46 -2.14
CA LEU A 37 -6.90 -3.08 -0.81
C LEU A 37 -8.14 -3.87 -0.36
N ALA A 38 -9.08 -4.13 -1.27
CA ALA A 38 -10.24 -4.97 -1.01
C ALA A 38 -9.81 -6.41 -0.65
N TYR A 39 -8.85 -6.97 -1.40
CA TYR A 39 -8.28 -8.29 -1.09
C TYR A 39 -7.49 -8.29 0.22
N PHE A 40 -6.70 -7.25 0.47
CA PHE A 40 -5.95 -7.06 1.70
C PHE A 40 -6.87 -7.03 2.92
N PHE A 41 -7.93 -6.22 2.92
CA PHE A 41 -8.86 -6.15 4.05
C PHE A 41 -9.64 -7.45 4.26
N ARG A 42 -10.01 -8.14 3.17
CA ARG A 42 -10.61 -9.47 3.26
C ARG A 42 -9.69 -10.45 3.99
N ASN A 43 -8.40 -10.47 3.63
CA ASN A 43 -7.43 -11.34 4.29
C ASN A 43 -7.15 -10.92 5.73
N LEU A 44 -7.03 -9.60 5.97
CA LEU A 44 -6.80 -9.03 7.29
C LEU A 44 -7.92 -9.41 8.27
N GLY A 45 -9.18 -9.36 7.85
CA GLY A 45 -10.32 -9.79 8.66
C GLY A 45 -10.48 -11.31 8.78
N SER A 46 -9.74 -12.10 7.99
CA SER A 46 -9.84 -13.56 8.01
C SER A 46 -8.84 -14.24 8.97
N LEU A 47 -7.91 -13.49 9.53
CA LEU A 47 -6.83 -13.98 10.40
C LEU A 47 -6.76 -13.16 11.70
N PRO A 48 -6.21 -13.73 12.80
CA PRO A 48 -5.90 -12.95 14.00
C PRO A 48 -4.96 -11.79 13.65
N LEU A 49 -5.32 -10.56 14.06
CA LEU A 49 -4.51 -9.36 13.80
C LEU A 49 -3.15 -9.39 14.51
N LEU A 50 -3.10 -10.07 15.66
CA LEU A 50 -1.87 -10.37 16.36
C LEU A 50 -1.55 -11.86 16.16
N PRO A 51 -0.29 -12.21 15.87
CA PRO A 51 0.08 -13.62 15.75
C PRO A 51 -0.13 -14.30 17.11
N ALA A 52 -1.01 -15.31 17.14
CA ALA A 52 -1.51 -15.92 18.38
C ALA A 52 -0.43 -16.62 19.24
N PHE A 53 0.73 -16.92 18.67
CA PHE A 53 1.83 -17.62 19.33
C PHE A 53 3.18 -16.92 19.11
N ASP A 54 3.17 -15.59 18.97
CA ASP A 54 4.42 -14.83 18.86
C ASP A 54 5.16 -14.81 20.22
N PRO A 55 6.37 -15.39 20.33
CA PRO A 55 7.16 -15.37 21.56
C PRO A 55 7.53 -13.95 22.01
N SER A 56 7.57 -12.99 21.09
CA SER A 56 7.89 -11.58 21.36
C SER A 56 6.66 -10.73 21.74
N ALA A 57 5.44 -11.31 21.74
CA ALA A 57 4.21 -10.57 22.02
C ALA A 57 4.20 -9.89 23.39
N GLY A 58 4.87 -10.48 24.39
CA GLY A 58 4.94 -9.92 25.75
C GLY A 58 5.63 -8.56 25.78
N GLU A 59 6.81 -8.45 25.16
CA GLU A 59 7.63 -7.23 25.17
C GLU A 59 6.97 -6.06 24.43
N VAL A 60 6.19 -6.34 23.39
CA VAL A 60 5.51 -5.31 22.58
C VAL A 60 4.21 -4.81 23.24
N LEU A 61 3.53 -5.68 24.00
CA LEU A 61 2.26 -5.36 24.67
C LEU A 61 2.46 -4.85 26.10
N GLU A 62 3.66 -4.98 26.66
CA GLU A 62 4.00 -4.42 27.95
C GLU A 62 4.04 -2.89 27.85
N ILE A 63 3.21 -2.22 28.66
CA ILE A 63 3.25 -0.77 28.80
C ILE A 63 4.52 -0.44 29.57
N ASP A 64 5.51 0.18 28.92
CA ASP A 64 6.67 0.73 29.61
C ASP A 64 6.22 1.83 30.58
N PRO A 65 6.34 1.67 31.91
CA PRO A 65 5.91 2.68 32.86
C PRO A 65 6.81 3.93 32.87
N THR A 66 7.87 3.99 32.05
CA THR A 66 8.84 5.09 31.99
C THR A 66 8.70 6.03 30.78
N HIS A 67 7.79 5.75 29.83
CA HIS A 67 7.49 6.61 28.67
C HIS A 67 5.99 6.82 28.44
#